data_AF-A0A1S1U977-F1
#
_entry.id   AF-A0A1S1U977-F1
#
_cell.length_a   1.000
_cell.length_b   1.000
_cell.length_c   1.000
_cell.angle_alpha   90.00
_cell.angle_beta   90.00
_cell.angle_gamma   90.00
#
_symmetry.space_group_name_H-M   'P 1'
#
loop_
_entity.id
_entity.type
_entity.pdbx_description
1 polymer ?
#
loop_
_entity_poly.entity_id
_entity_poly.type
_entity_poly.pdbx_seq_one_letter_code
_entity_poly.pdbx_strand_id
1 'polypeptide(L)' 'MAKTNNSTSTPEQSAGPIVKARILVSCAYGEPNDVVELGVDLAASLVGTVDTDPAAVDYAVSLKA' A
#
# COMPACT_ATOMS: atom_id res chain seq x y z
N MET A 1 -0.96 -26.13 33.96
CA MET A 1 -0.32 -24.82 33.73
C MET A 1 -0.56 -24.47 32.28
N ALA A 2 -1.62 -23.72 31.99
CA ALA A 2 -1.97 -23.36 30.62
C ALA A 2 -2.31 -21.88 30.59
N LYS A 3 -1.54 -21.12 29.82
CA LYS A 3 -1.96 -19.86 29.20
C LYS A 3 -1.07 -19.68 27.97
N THR A 4 -1.46 -20.39 26.92
CA THR A 4 -1.06 -20.13 25.54
C THR A 4 -1.60 -18.76 25.18
N ASN A 5 -0.74 -17.76 25.19
CA ASN A 5 -1.04 -16.44 24.67
C ASN A 5 -1.00 -16.51 23.14
N ASN A 6 -2.19 -16.75 22.57
CA ASN A 6 -2.51 -16.58 21.16
C ASN A 6 -2.16 -15.13 20.76
N SER A 7 -1.06 -14.93 20.04
CA SER A 7 -0.85 -13.73 19.25
C SER A 7 -1.85 -13.73 18.10
N THR A 8 -3.06 -13.26 18.38
CA THR A 8 -3.96 -12.77 17.34
C THR A 8 -3.34 -11.50 16.78
N SER A 9 -2.49 -11.66 15.77
CA SER A 9 -2.17 -10.58 14.86
C SER A 9 -3.43 -10.31 14.03
N THR A 10 -4.35 -9.53 14.60
CA THR A 10 -5.24 -8.70 13.77
C THR A 10 -4.35 -8.02 12.73
N PRO A 11 -4.72 -7.92 11.45
CA PRO A 11 -4.03 -7.03 10.53
C PRO A 11 -4.38 -5.58 10.91
N GLU A 12 -4.08 -5.18 12.13
CA GLU A 12 -3.89 -3.79 12.51
C GLU A 12 -2.61 -3.36 11.79
N GLN A 13 -2.84 -2.93 10.55
CA GLN A 13 -2.11 -1.89 9.84
C GLN A 13 -1.09 -1.24 10.75
N SER A 14 0.12 -1.82 10.75
CA SER A 14 1.19 -1.35 11.61
C SER A 14 1.36 0.15 11.35
N ALA A 15 1.43 0.93 12.41
CA ALA A 15 1.78 2.36 12.38
C ALA A 15 3.25 2.56 11.97
N GLY A 16 3.68 1.84 10.94
CA GLY A 16 4.95 1.98 10.27
C GLY A 16 4.91 3.13 9.26
N PRO A 17 6.05 3.42 8.63
CA PRO A 17 6.14 4.48 7.64
C PRO A 17 5.14 4.24 6.50
N ILE A 18 4.47 5.32 6.08
CA ILE A 18 3.54 5.32 4.94
C ILE A 18 4.24 5.91 3.72
N VAL A 19 3.95 5.36 2.55
CA VAL A 19 4.46 5.80 1.24
C VAL A 19 3.31 6.00 0.26
N LYS A 20 3.47 6.97 -0.64
CA LYS A 20 2.55 7.16 -1.78
C LYS A 20 2.92 6.20 -2.90
N ALA A 21 1.92 5.57 -3.49
CA ALA A 21 2.11 4.68 -4.63
C ALA A 21 1.04 4.94 -5.69
N ARG A 22 1.43 4.80 -6.96
CA ARG A 22 0.52 4.73 -8.09
C ARG A 22 0.01 3.30 -8.23
N ILE A 23 -1.30 3.12 -8.40
CA ILE A 23 -1.89 1.83 -8.78
C ILE A 23 -1.58 1.53 -10.26
N LEU A 24 -1.03 0.35 -10.54
CA LEU A 24 -0.73 -0.11 -11.90
C LEU A 24 -1.88 -0.92 -12.52
N VAL A 25 -2.62 -1.67 -11.69
CA VAL A 25 -3.73 -2.53 -12.10
C VAL A 25 -4.91 -2.35 -11.15
N SER A 26 -6.15 -2.45 -11.66
CA SER A 26 -7.35 -2.35 -10.83
C SER A 26 -7.30 -3.40 -9.70
N CYS A 27 -7.48 -2.96 -8.47
CA CYS A 27 -7.37 -3.79 -7.28
C CYS A 27 -8.22 -3.23 -6.14
N ALA A 28 -8.17 -3.88 -4.97
CA ALA A 28 -8.95 -3.46 -3.79
C ALA A 28 -8.61 -2.04 -3.28
N TYR A 29 -7.47 -1.47 -3.69
CA TYR A 29 -7.01 -0.16 -3.25
C TYR A 29 -7.39 0.99 -4.22
N GLY A 30 -7.79 0.68 -5.46
CA GLY A 30 -8.15 1.70 -6.45
C GLY A 30 -8.01 1.22 -7.90
N GLU A 31 -8.21 2.17 -8.81
CA GLU A 31 -8.09 1.96 -10.26
C GLU A 31 -6.70 2.35 -10.78
N PRO A 32 -6.28 1.89 -11.97
CA PRO A 32 -5.00 2.29 -12.55
C PRO A 32 -4.81 3.81 -12.60
N ASN A 33 -3.62 4.26 -12.21
CA ASN A 33 -3.24 5.66 -12.02
C ASN A 33 -3.88 6.38 -10.83
N ASP A 34 -4.60 5.69 -9.95
CA ASP A 34 -4.89 6.25 -8.63
C ASP A 34 -3.62 6.35 -7.79
N VAL A 35 -3.52 7.42 -7.01
CA VAL A 35 -2.46 7.60 -6.01
C VAL A 35 -3.04 7.28 -4.64
N VAL A 36 -2.44 6.31 -3.97
CA VAL A 36 -2.87 5.84 -2.64
C VAL A 36 -1.72 5.91 -1.64
N GLU A 37 -2.07 5.96 -0.36
CA GLU A 37 -1.13 5.94 0.76
C GLU A 37 -1.17 4.56 1.43
N LEU A 38 -0.03 3.86 1.43
CA LEU A 38 0.11 2.50 1.94
C LEU A 38 1.28 2.41 2.91
N GLY A 39 1.22 1.49 3.88
CA GLY A 39 2.40 1.16 4.69
C GLY A 39 3.53 0.64 3.80
N VAL A 40 4.78 1.01 4.09
CA VAL A 40 5.95 0.61 3.29
C VAL A 40 6.04 -0.91 3.11
N ASP A 41 5.80 -1.68 4.17
CA ASP A 41 5.83 -3.15 4.11
C ASP A 41 4.70 -3.71 3.21
N LEU A 42 3.52 -3.10 3.26
CA LEU A 42 2.40 -3.48 2.40
C LEU A 42 2.70 -3.13 0.94
N ALA A 43 3.20 -1.92 0.65
CA ALA A 43 3.57 -1.51 -0.70
C ALA A 43 4.66 -2.43 -1.28
N ALA A 44 5.65 -2.80 -0.46
CA ALA A 44 6.70 -3.76 -0.82
C ALA A 44 6.16 -5.19 -1.08
N SER A 45 5.02 -5.55 -0.48
CA SER A 45 4.34 -6.84 -0.77
C SER A 45 3.51 -6.82 -2.06
N LEU A 46 3.19 -5.62 -2.58
CA LEU A 46 2.31 -5.40 -3.74
C LEU A 46 3.09 -5.11 -5.04
N VAL A 47 4.29 -5.69 -5.19
CA VAL A 47 5.13 -5.53 -6.38
C VAL A 47 4.35 -5.94 -7.64
N GLY A 48 4.31 -5.05 -8.63
CA GLY A 48 3.56 -5.24 -9.88
C GLY A 48 2.09 -4.81 -9.81
N THR A 49 1.56 -4.53 -8.61
CA THR A 49 0.23 -3.96 -8.41
C THR A 49 0.30 -2.46 -8.15
N VAL A 50 1.30 -2.02 -7.38
CA VAL A 50 1.55 -0.61 -7.06
C VAL A 50 2.98 -0.22 -7.40
N ASP A 51 3.19 1.06 -7.63
CA ASP A 51 4.46 1.67 -8.00
C ASP A 51 4.77 2.85 -7.08
N THR A 52 5.78 2.69 -6.22
CA THR A 52 6.20 3.69 -5.25
C THR A 52 7.23 4.68 -5.80
N ASP A 53 7.58 4.60 -7.08
CA ASP A 53 8.52 5.55 -7.69
C ASP A 53 7.91 6.97 -7.67
N PRO A 54 8.63 7.98 -7.17
CA PRO A 54 8.14 9.37 -7.15
C PRO A 54 7.69 9.88 -8.52
N ALA A 55 8.36 9.48 -9.61
CA ALA A 55 7.99 9.87 -10.97
C ALA A 55 6.69 9.20 -11.44
N ALA A 56 6.44 7.96 -11.01
CA ALA A 56 5.17 7.27 -11.28
C ALA A 56 4.00 7.95 -10.54
N VAL A 57 4.22 8.35 -9.29
CA VAL A 57 3.24 9.11 -8.49
C VAL A 57 2.97 10.47 -9.13
N ASP A 58 4.01 11.22 -9.51
CA ASP A 58 3.87 12.53 -10.16
C ASP A 58 3.11 12.46 -11.49
N TYR A 59 3.38 11.43 -12.29
CA TYR A 59 2.63 11.17 -13.51
C TYR A 59 1.14 10.91 -13.24
N ALA A 60 0.83 10.06 -12.25
CA ALA A 60 -0.55 9.77 -11.86
C ALA A 60 -1.29 11.02 -11.36
N VAL A 61 -0.63 11.89 -10.58
CA VAL A 61 -1.18 13.18 -10.17
C VAL A 61 -1.47 14.07 -11.37
N SER A 62 -0.57 14.11 -12.35
CA SER A 62 -0.71 14.93 -13.57
C SER A 62 -1.90 14.53 -14.44
N LEU A 63 -2.37 13.28 -14.38
CA LEU A 63 -3.54 12.81 -15.15
C LEU A 63 -4.89 13.28 -14.59
N LYS A 64 -4.93 13.75 -13.34
CA LYS A 64 -6.17 14.24 -12.68
C LYS A 64 -6.33 15.76 -12.74
N ALA A 65 -5.38 16.48 -13.36
CA ALA A 65 -5.43 17.92 -13.60
C ALA A 65 -6.24 18.25 -14.87
#